data_AF-A0A3P8UTP2-F1
#
_entry.id   AF-A0A3P8UTP2-F1
#
_cell.length_a   1.000
_cell.length_b   1.000
_cell.length_c   1.000
_cell.angle_alpha   90.00
_cell.angle_beta   90.00
_cell.angle_gamma   90.00
#
_symmetry.space_group_name_H-M   'P 1'
#
loop_
_entity.id
_entity.type
_entity.pdbx_description
1 polymer ?
#
loop_
_entity_poly.entity_id
_entity_poly.type
_entity_poly.pdbx_seq_one_letter_code
_entity_poly.pdbx_strand_id
1 'polypeptide(L)'
;MGNTESKLRFRKAVIQLTTRTQPVEASDDAFWDQFWGDTSTTVQDIFALVPAAEIRAVREESPSNLATLCYKAVEKLVQAADSGCPSQKERHMVLNCTRLLTRILPYIFEDADWRGFFWSTMRLNLDLWLSLCCWPSLTSSSVQTLQCSRKRKANL
;
A
#
# COMPACT_ATOMS: atom_id res chain seq x y z
N MET A 1 15.00 23.39 9.71
CA MET A 1 13.67 23.37 10.38
C MET A 1 12.59 22.83 9.43
N GLY A 2 12.62 21.54 9.08
CA GLY A 2 11.68 20.96 8.10
C GLY A 2 10.95 19.68 8.54
N ASN A 3 11.28 19.16 9.74
CA ASN A 3 10.76 17.87 10.19
C ASN A 3 9.36 18.00 10.84
N THR A 4 9.11 19.07 11.59
CA THR A 4 7.82 19.27 12.30
C THR A 4 6.65 19.48 11.35
N GLU A 5 6.84 20.27 10.29
CA GLU A 5 5.79 20.54 9.30
C GLU A 5 5.44 19.30 8.49
N SER A 6 6.44 18.52 8.09
CA SER A 6 6.24 17.27 7.34
C SER A 6 5.50 16.22 8.16
N LYS A 7 5.85 16.06 9.45
CA LYS A 7 5.11 15.18 10.38
C LYS A 7 3.67 15.65 10.59
N LEU A 8 3.43 16.95 10.69
CA LEU A 8 2.09 17.51 10.81
C LEU A 8 1.26 17.23 9.55
N ARG A 9 1.85 17.40 8.36
CA ARG A 9 1.21 17.10 7.07
C ARG A 9 0.85 15.64 6.96
N PHE A 10 1.77 14.74 7.31
CA PHE A 10 1.54 13.31 7.35
C PHE A 10 0.38 12.96 8.32
N ARG A 11 0.39 13.52 9.54
CA ARG A 11 -0.69 13.25 10.51
C ARG A 11 -2.05 13.72 10.03
N LYS A 12 -2.11 14.90 9.39
CA LYS A 12 -3.33 15.42 8.77
C LYS A 12 -3.82 14.48 7.65
N ALA A 13 -2.93 13.95 6.82
CA ALA A 13 -3.30 12.99 5.77
C ALA A 13 -3.91 11.71 6.37
N VAL A 14 -3.34 11.17 7.46
CA VAL A 14 -3.91 10.00 8.17
C VAL A 14 -5.33 10.29 8.67
N ILE A 15 -5.55 11.45 9.30
CA ILE A 15 -6.88 11.85 9.80
C ILE A 15 -7.86 12.09 8.64
N GLN A 16 -7.38 12.59 7.49
CA GLN A 16 -8.22 12.77 6.31
C GLN A 16 -8.70 11.43 5.74
N LEU A 17 -7.94 10.33 5.90
CA LEU A 17 -8.40 9.00 5.50
C LEU A 17 -9.62 8.56 6.31
N THR A 18 -9.67 8.83 7.62
CA THR A 18 -10.80 8.44 8.50
C THR A 18 -12.01 9.36 8.38
N THR A 19 -11.79 10.66 8.15
CA THR A 19 -12.87 11.67 8.23
C THR A 19 -13.57 11.94 6.90
N ARG A 20 -12.98 11.59 5.75
CA ARG A 20 -13.65 11.76 4.45
C ARG A 20 -14.65 10.63 4.21
N THR A 21 -15.93 10.98 4.20
CA THR A 21 -17.04 10.10 3.81
C THR A 21 -17.01 9.70 2.34
N GLN A 22 -16.32 10.48 1.49
CA GLN A 22 -16.06 10.11 0.11
C GLN A 22 -14.63 9.58 -0.05
N PRO A 23 -14.42 8.51 -0.85
CA PRO A 23 -13.09 7.99 -1.13
C PRO A 23 -12.18 9.06 -1.71
N VAL A 24 -10.90 9.08 -1.30
CA VAL A 24 -9.91 9.92 -1.97
C VAL A 24 -9.59 9.30 -3.32
N GLU A 25 -9.66 10.10 -4.38
CA GLU A 25 -9.37 9.67 -5.74
C GLU A 25 -7.96 9.06 -5.83
N ALA A 26 -7.86 7.87 -6.43
CA ALA A 26 -6.58 7.17 -6.58
C ALA A 26 -5.56 7.94 -7.45
N SER A 27 -6.06 8.86 -8.29
CA SER A 27 -5.26 9.75 -9.14
C SER A 27 -4.76 11.01 -8.43
N ASP A 28 -5.15 11.27 -7.19
CA ASP A 28 -4.65 12.42 -6.41
C ASP A 28 -3.25 12.13 -5.86
N ASP A 29 -2.26 12.05 -6.76
CA ASP A 29 -0.87 11.74 -6.40
C ASP A 29 -0.30 12.75 -5.40
N ALA A 30 -0.74 14.01 -5.43
CA ALA A 30 -0.32 15.04 -4.47
C ALA A 30 -0.79 14.76 -3.04
N PHE A 31 -1.93 14.07 -2.87
CA PHE A 31 -2.38 13.56 -1.58
C PHE A 31 -1.54 12.35 -1.15
N TRP A 32 -1.41 11.35 -2.02
CA TRP A 32 -0.74 10.09 -1.69
C TRP A 32 0.77 10.25 -1.44
N ASP A 33 1.43 11.15 -2.17
CA ASP A 33 2.85 11.43 -2.00
C ASP A 33 3.21 11.99 -0.61
N GLN A 34 2.23 12.44 0.18
CA GLN A 34 2.44 12.90 1.56
C GLN A 34 2.88 11.77 2.50
N PHE A 35 2.60 10.51 2.14
CA PHE A 35 2.92 9.34 2.96
C PHE A 35 4.37 8.86 2.79
N TRP A 36 5.00 9.10 1.63
CA TRP A 36 6.35 8.60 1.33
C TRP A 36 7.32 9.65 0.79
N GLY A 37 6.85 10.84 0.44
CA GLY A 37 7.66 11.89 -0.18
C GLY A 37 8.67 12.57 0.75
N ASP A 38 8.47 12.49 2.07
CA ASP A 38 9.41 13.06 3.04
C ASP A 38 10.59 12.13 3.30
N THR A 39 11.80 12.62 3.02
CA THR A 39 13.06 11.89 3.18
C THR A 39 13.50 11.79 4.65
N SER A 40 12.95 12.63 5.53
CA SER A 40 13.32 12.68 6.96
C SER A 40 12.49 11.79 7.87
N THR A 41 11.48 11.08 7.33
CA THR A 41 10.61 10.22 8.13
C THR A 41 11.33 8.93 8.56
N THR A 42 11.37 8.68 9.86
CA THR A 42 11.93 7.45 10.43
C THR A 42 10.86 6.38 10.66
N VAL A 43 11.26 5.15 10.94
CA VAL A 43 10.32 4.08 11.33
C VAL A 43 9.59 4.42 12.64
N GLN A 44 10.29 5.02 13.61
CA GLN A 44 9.68 5.44 14.88
C GLN A 44 8.60 6.50 14.65
N ASP A 45 8.85 7.44 13.72
CA ASP A 45 7.88 8.46 13.35
C ASP A 45 6.62 7.86 12.74
N ILE A 46 6.75 6.88 11.83
CA ILE A 46 5.58 6.20 11.24
C ILE A 46 4.76 5.49 12.31
N PHE A 47 5.41 4.80 13.25
CA PHE A 47 4.70 4.10 14.33
C PHE A 47 4.01 5.06 15.29
N ALA A 48 4.58 6.24 15.53
CA ALA A 48 3.98 7.29 16.36
C ALA A 48 2.84 8.02 15.64
N LEU A 49 2.99 8.31 14.35
CA LEU A 49 2.02 9.06 13.54
C LEU A 49 0.86 8.21 13.03
N VAL A 50 1.06 6.89 12.92
CA VAL A 50 0.05 5.90 12.52
C VAL A 50 -0.16 4.89 13.67
N PRO A 51 -0.86 5.29 14.75
CA PRO A 51 -1.19 4.40 15.85
C PRO A 51 -2.23 3.36 15.42
N ALA A 52 -2.26 2.23 16.13
CA ALA A 52 -3.13 1.10 15.80
C ALA A 52 -4.61 1.48 15.75
N ALA A 53 -5.05 2.35 16.66
CA ALA A 53 -6.44 2.82 16.72
C ALA A 53 -6.86 3.53 15.42
N GLU A 54 -5.98 4.32 14.82
CA GLU A 54 -6.27 5.05 13.57
C GLU A 54 -6.41 4.09 12.40
N ILE A 55 -5.56 3.06 12.32
CA ILE A 55 -5.64 2.06 11.24
C ILE A 55 -6.96 1.29 11.31
N ARG A 56 -7.38 0.90 12.53
CA ARG A 56 -8.68 0.25 12.76
C ARG A 56 -9.85 1.18 12.44
N ALA A 57 -9.74 2.46 12.80
CA ALA A 57 -10.75 3.45 12.44
C ALA A 57 -10.87 3.63 10.92
N VAL A 58 -9.77 3.74 10.16
CA VAL A 58 -9.82 3.82 8.69
C VAL A 58 -10.46 2.55 8.12
N ARG A 59 -10.12 1.38 8.66
CA ARG A 59 -10.71 0.10 8.21
C ARG A 59 -12.22 0.06 8.42
N GLU A 60 -12.73 0.61 9.51
CA GLU A 60 -14.17 0.55 9.83
C GLU A 60 -14.96 1.66 9.12
N GLU A 61 -14.44 2.88 9.11
CA GLU A 61 -15.14 4.06 8.58
C GLU A 61 -15.00 4.20 7.06
N SER A 62 -13.82 3.88 6.52
CA SER A 62 -13.47 4.18 5.13
C SER A 62 -12.54 3.11 4.55
N PRO A 63 -12.97 1.84 4.51
CA PRO A 63 -12.08 0.75 4.12
C PRO A 63 -11.51 1.03 2.72
N SER A 64 -12.30 1.55 1.76
CA SER A 64 -11.85 1.92 0.40
C SER A 64 -10.58 2.78 0.38
N ASN A 65 -10.46 3.74 1.31
CA ASN A 65 -9.26 4.57 1.43
C ASN A 65 -8.05 3.76 1.91
N LEU A 66 -8.25 2.81 2.83
CA LEU A 66 -7.21 1.90 3.28
C LEU A 66 -6.70 1.01 2.14
N ALA A 67 -7.61 0.49 1.32
CA ALA A 67 -7.24 -0.25 0.12
C ALA A 67 -6.40 0.64 -0.82
N THR A 68 -6.90 1.82 -1.19
CA THR A 68 -6.17 2.72 -2.10
C THR A 68 -4.79 3.09 -1.56
N LEU A 69 -4.65 3.34 -0.26
CA LEU A 69 -3.34 3.58 0.37
C LEU A 69 -2.38 2.40 0.16
N CYS A 70 -2.84 1.18 0.40
CA CYS A 70 -2.04 -0.03 0.17
C CYS A 70 -1.69 -0.22 -1.30
N TYR A 71 -2.64 0.02 -2.21
CA TYR A 71 -2.43 -0.05 -3.65
C TYR A 71 -1.32 0.90 -4.08
N LYS A 72 -1.43 2.18 -3.72
CA LYS A 72 -0.46 3.22 -4.12
C LYS A 72 0.93 2.95 -3.52
N ALA A 73 1.00 2.48 -2.28
CA ALA A 73 2.28 2.08 -1.67
C ALA A 73 2.95 0.93 -2.44
N VAL A 74 2.18 -0.09 -2.83
CA VAL A 74 2.68 -1.23 -3.63
C VAL A 74 3.05 -0.79 -5.05
N GLU A 75 2.27 0.08 -5.68
CA GLU A 75 2.57 0.66 -7.00
C GLU A 75 3.95 1.34 -6.99
N LYS A 76 4.28 2.12 -5.95
CA LYS A 76 5.61 2.72 -5.80
C LYS A 76 6.72 1.69 -5.63
N LEU A 77 6.47 0.58 -4.91
CA LEU A 77 7.45 -0.50 -4.77
C LEU A 77 7.72 -1.21 -6.11
N VAL A 78 6.70 -1.43 -6.93
CA VAL A 78 6.86 -2.05 -8.25
C VAL A 78 7.58 -1.11 -9.21
N GLN A 79 7.19 0.16 -9.27
CA GLN A 79 7.90 1.17 -10.06
C GLN A 79 9.39 1.27 -9.71
N ALA A 80 9.70 1.19 -8.41
CA ALA A 80 11.06 1.22 -7.91
C ALA A 80 11.85 -0.07 -8.21
N ALA A 81 11.19 -1.22 -8.26
CA ALA A 81 11.78 -2.48 -8.66
C ALA A 81 12.15 -2.47 -10.16
N ASP A 82 11.27 -1.92 -11.00
CA ASP A 82 11.50 -1.76 -12.44
C ASP A 82 12.60 -0.73 -12.74
N SER A 83 12.68 0.36 -11.97
CA SER A 83 13.67 1.43 -12.18
C SER A 83 15.06 1.11 -11.58
N GLY A 84 15.14 0.19 -10.63
CA GLY A 84 16.37 -0.13 -9.89
C GLY A 84 16.77 0.92 -8.85
N CYS A 85 15.89 1.86 -8.49
CA CYS A 85 16.11 2.89 -7.45
C CYS A 85 17.41 3.72 -7.62
N PRO A 86 17.64 4.40 -8.76
CA PRO A 86 18.84 5.18 -9.01
C PRO A 86 19.06 6.33 -8.03
N SER A 87 17.98 6.98 -7.56
CA SER A 87 18.07 8.16 -6.71
C SER A 87 17.94 7.84 -5.21
N GLN A 88 18.60 8.64 -4.36
CA GLN A 88 18.41 8.54 -2.90
C GLN A 88 16.96 8.81 -2.50
N LYS A 89 16.27 9.71 -3.20
CA LYS A 89 14.86 10.01 -2.96
C LYS A 89 13.98 8.78 -3.16
N GLU A 90 14.16 8.04 -4.26
CA GLU A 90 13.41 6.81 -4.52
C GLU A 90 13.66 5.75 -3.45
N ARG A 91 14.92 5.58 -3.03
CA ARG A 91 15.25 4.64 -1.93
C ARG A 91 14.51 4.98 -0.65
N HIS A 92 14.44 6.27 -0.28
CA HIS A 92 13.68 6.69 0.90
C HIS A 92 12.17 6.50 0.71
N MET A 93 11.63 6.80 -0.47
CA MET A 93 10.21 6.55 -0.77
C MET A 93 9.86 5.06 -0.61
N VAL A 94 10.68 4.16 -1.14
CA VAL A 94 10.53 2.69 -1.02
C VAL A 94 10.56 2.26 0.44
N LEU A 95 11.51 2.78 1.22
CA LEU A 95 11.61 2.49 2.64
C LEU A 95 10.37 2.96 3.40
N ASN A 96 9.86 4.16 3.10
CA ASN A 96 8.65 4.68 3.72
C ASN A 96 7.40 3.88 3.34
N CYS A 97 7.25 3.50 2.07
CA CYS A 97 6.18 2.62 1.61
C CYS A 97 6.23 1.26 2.33
N THR A 98 7.42 0.67 2.44
CA THR A 98 7.62 -0.61 3.15
C THR A 98 7.23 -0.47 4.63
N ARG A 99 7.72 0.57 5.32
CA ARG A 99 7.40 0.84 6.73
C ARG A 99 5.90 1.01 6.95
N LEU A 100 5.22 1.76 6.09
CA LEU A 100 3.77 1.92 6.11
C LEU A 100 3.04 0.59 5.96
N LEU A 101 3.40 -0.20 4.94
CA LEU A 101 2.79 -1.51 4.71
C LEU A 101 3.02 -2.46 5.89
N THR A 102 4.24 -2.53 6.44
CA THR A 102 4.53 -3.34 7.63
C THR A 102 3.71 -2.90 8.85
N ARG A 103 3.34 -1.61 8.92
CA ARG A 103 2.52 -1.08 9.98
C ARG A 103 1.04 -1.37 9.77
N ILE A 104 0.53 -1.30 8.55
CA ILE A 104 -0.90 -1.39 8.23
C ILE A 104 -1.38 -2.83 8.05
N LEU A 105 -0.60 -3.66 7.36
CA LEU A 105 -1.00 -5.02 6.97
C LEU A 105 -1.45 -5.90 8.15
N PRO A 106 -0.77 -5.89 9.33
CA PRO A 106 -1.22 -6.70 10.46
C PRO A 106 -2.67 -6.40 10.88
N TYR A 107 -3.11 -5.15 10.79
CA TYR A 107 -4.46 -4.72 11.17
C TYR A 107 -5.51 -4.96 10.08
N ILE A 108 -5.09 -5.09 8.83
CA ILE A 108 -5.98 -5.55 7.74
C ILE A 108 -6.33 -7.02 7.97
N PHE A 109 -5.35 -7.84 8.37
CA PHE A 109 -5.56 -9.27 8.61
C PHE A 109 -6.29 -9.61 9.92
N GLU A 110 -6.58 -8.62 10.77
CA GLU A 110 -7.45 -8.82 11.94
C GLU A 110 -8.90 -9.10 11.55
N ASP A 111 -9.34 -8.62 10.39
CA ASP A 111 -10.71 -8.81 9.90
C ASP A 111 -10.82 -10.11 9.11
N ALA A 112 -11.83 -10.94 9.37
CA ALA A 112 -12.05 -12.20 8.66
C ALA A 112 -12.44 -11.98 7.17
N ASP A 113 -13.09 -10.87 6.87
CA ASP A 113 -13.59 -10.52 5.54
C ASP A 113 -12.65 -9.62 4.75
N TRP A 114 -11.40 -9.49 5.21
CA TRP A 114 -10.35 -8.66 4.57
C TRP A 114 -10.22 -8.92 3.07
N ARG A 115 -10.50 -10.15 2.63
CA ARG A 115 -10.44 -10.54 1.22
C ARG A 115 -11.52 -9.86 0.38
N GLY A 116 -12.76 -9.80 0.87
CA GLY A 116 -13.87 -9.20 0.13
C GLY A 116 -13.63 -7.72 -0.11
N PHE A 117 -13.13 -7.04 0.92
CA PHE A 117 -12.87 -5.61 0.87
C PHE A 117 -11.66 -5.25 -0.01
N PHE A 118 -10.54 -5.96 0.16
CA PHE A 118 -9.29 -5.67 -0.53
C PHE A 118 -9.33 -6.11 -2.01
N TRP A 119 -9.86 -7.30 -2.30
CA TRP A 119 -9.81 -7.88 -3.64
C TRP A 119 -11.00 -7.53 -4.54
N SER A 120 -12.15 -7.17 -3.99
CA SER A 120 -13.31 -6.80 -4.83
C SER A 120 -13.18 -5.38 -5.38
N THR A 121 -12.59 -4.48 -4.60
CA THR A 121 -12.38 -3.07 -4.96
C THR A 121 -11.17 -2.89 -5.90
N MET A 122 -10.15 -3.76 -5.80
CA MET A 122 -8.91 -3.68 -6.60
C MET A 122 -8.89 -4.48 -7.90
N ARG A 123 -10.05 -4.90 -8.42
CA ARG A 123 -10.12 -5.71 -9.66
C ARG A 123 -9.62 -5.01 -10.94
N LEU A 124 -9.12 -3.79 -10.86
CA LEU A 124 -8.59 -3.05 -12.01
C LEU A 124 -7.10 -3.28 -12.30
N ASN A 125 -6.32 -4.05 -11.51
CA ASN A 125 -4.93 -4.39 -11.88
C ASN A 125 -4.37 -5.64 -11.17
N LEU A 126 -5.03 -6.80 -11.37
CA LEU A 126 -4.71 -8.07 -10.70
C LEU A 126 -3.32 -8.65 -11.09
N ASP A 127 -2.69 -8.17 -12.15
CA ASP A 127 -1.40 -8.69 -12.62
C ASP A 127 -0.23 -8.34 -11.67
N LEU A 128 -0.26 -7.18 -11.01
CA LEU A 128 0.79 -6.75 -10.08
C LEU A 128 0.77 -7.54 -8.76
N TRP A 129 -0.43 -7.84 -8.24
CA TRP A 129 -0.60 -8.55 -6.97
C TRP A 129 -0.35 -10.05 -7.07
N LEU A 130 -0.67 -10.69 -8.20
CA LEU A 130 -0.33 -12.10 -8.44
C LEU A 130 1.19 -12.34 -8.40
N SER A 131 1.99 -11.36 -8.83
CA SER A 131 3.45 -11.43 -8.78
C SER A 131 4.01 -11.32 -7.36
N LEU A 132 3.50 -10.38 -6.54
CA LEU A 132 3.93 -10.17 -5.16
C LEU A 132 3.40 -11.23 -4.18
N CYS A 133 2.16 -11.72 -4.36
CA CYS A 133 1.63 -12.83 -3.57
C CYS A 133 2.27 -14.19 -3.92
N CYS A 134 2.97 -14.30 -5.05
CA CYS A 134 3.82 -15.47 -5.33
C CYS A 134 5.18 -15.42 -4.60
N TRP A 135 5.55 -14.31 -3.94
CA TRP A 135 6.88 -14.16 -3.35
C TRP A 135 7.06 -14.69 -1.90
N PRO A 136 6.02 -15.15 -1.18
CA PRO A 136 6.28 -15.97 0.00
C PRO A 136 5.57 -17.33 -0.12
N SER A 137 6.10 -18.22 -0.97
CA SER A 137 5.89 -19.68 -0.92
C SER A 137 6.92 -20.40 -1.83
N LEU A 138 8.08 -20.94 -1.42
CA LEU A 138 8.33 -21.97 -0.38
C LEU A 138 7.12 -22.17 0.54
N THR A 139 6.03 -22.74 0.05
CA THR A 139 5.81 -24.18 0.08
C THR A 139 4.69 -24.59 -0.90
N SER A 140 4.87 -25.77 -1.50
CA SER A 140 3.83 -26.65 -2.07
C SER A 140 3.17 -26.29 -3.43
N SER A 141 3.98 -26.32 -4.47
CA SER A 141 3.86 -27.03 -5.78
C SER A 141 2.53 -27.35 -6.50
N SER A 142 1.31 -26.98 -6.07
CA SER A 142 0.10 -27.53 -6.73
C SER A 142 -0.82 -26.55 -7.45
N VAL A 143 -0.60 -25.23 -7.38
CA VAL A 143 -1.57 -24.25 -7.93
C VAL A 143 -1.07 -23.51 -9.19
N GLN A 144 0.23 -23.55 -9.50
CA GLN A 144 0.81 -22.80 -10.64
C GLN A 144 0.53 -23.41 -12.01
N THR A 145 0.10 -24.66 -12.11
CA THR A 145 -0.07 -25.34 -13.41
C THR A 145 -1.31 -24.87 -14.19
N LEU A 146 -2.30 -24.25 -13.52
CA LEU A 146 -3.56 -23.84 -14.18
C LEU A 146 -3.52 -22.45 -14.82
N GLN A 147 -2.66 -21.52 -14.37
CA GLN A 147 -2.59 -20.17 -14.96
C GLN A 147 -1.64 -20.09 -16.17
N CYS A 148 -0.60 -20.94 -16.25
CA CYS A 148 0.32 -20.94 -17.39
C CYS A 148 -0.34 -21.45 -18.69
N SER A 149 -1.34 -22.34 -18.60
CA SER A 149 -2.02 -22.86 -19.78
C SER A 149 -3.00 -21.88 -20.44
N ARG A 150 -3.45 -20.83 -19.73
CA ARG A 150 -4.41 -19.85 -20.29
C ARG A 150 -3.74 -18.78 -21.16
N LYS A 151 -2.48 -18.42 -20.89
CA LYS A 151 -1.72 -17.46 -21.73
C LYS A 151 -1.25 -18.03 -23.07
N ARG A 152 -1.15 -19.36 -23.24
CA ARG A 152 -0.80 -19.98 -24.54
C ARG A 152 -1.96 -20.06 -25.53
N LYS A 153 -3.23 -19.92 -25.10
CA LYS A 153 -4.38 -19.97 -26.02
C LYS A 153 -4.78 -18.61 -26.61
N ALA A 154 -4.15 -17.52 -26.18
CA ALA A 154 -4.45 -16.16 -26.66
C ALA A 154 -3.44 -15.63 -27.71
N ASN A 155 -2.45 -16.45 -28.11
CA ASN A 155 -1.47 -16.11 -29.15
C ASN A 155 -1.48 -17.14 -30.30
N LEU A 156 -2.66 -17.66 -30.62
CA LEU A 156 -2.96 -18.35 -31.89
C LEU A 156 -3.91 -17.46 -32.69
#